data_AF-A0A379W7E9-F1
#
_entry.id   AF-A0A379W7E9-F1
#
_cell.length_a   1.000
_cell.length_b   1.000
_cell.length_c   1.000
_cell.angle_alpha   90.00
_cell.angle_beta   90.00
_cell.angle_gamma   90.00
#
_symmetry.space_group_name_H-M   'P 1'
#
loop_
_entity.id
_entity.type
_entity.pdbx_description
1 polymer ?
#
loop_
_entity_poly.entity_id
_entity_poly.type
_entity_poly.pdbx_seq_one_letter_code
_entity_poly.pdbx_strand_id
1 'polypeptide(L)'
;MIEFGNFYQLIAKNHLSHWLETLPAQIAAWQREQQHGLFKQWSNAVEFLPEMTPWRLDLLHSVTAESETPLSEGQLKRIDTLLRNLMPWRKGPFSLYGVDIDTEWRSDWKWDRVLPHLSDLTAGRSLMSAAAAAITCGG
;
A
#
# COMPACT_ATOMS: atom_id res chain seq x y z
N MET A 1 7.22 -1.98 14.29
CA MET A 1 7.71 -2.94 13.29
C MET A 1 6.49 -3.54 12.62
N ILE A 2 6.47 -3.69 11.30
CA ILE A 2 5.29 -4.22 10.60
C ILE A 2 5.12 -5.69 10.96
N GLU A 3 3.94 -6.04 11.45
CA GLU A 3 3.59 -7.39 11.86
C GLU A 3 2.89 -8.14 10.73
N PHE A 4 3.45 -9.29 10.32
CA PHE A 4 2.91 -10.12 9.23
C PHE A 4 1.97 -11.23 9.73
N GLY A 5 1.68 -11.28 11.05
CA GLY A 5 0.87 -12.32 11.68
C GLY A 5 -0.52 -12.46 11.09
N ASN A 6 -1.19 -11.36 10.74
CA ASN A 6 -2.50 -11.37 10.10
C ASN A 6 -2.48 -12.11 8.75
N PHE A 7 -1.43 -11.91 7.95
CA PHE A 7 -1.26 -12.59 6.67
C PHE A 7 -0.96 -14.09 6.87
N TYR A 8 -0.11 -14.43 7.84
CA TYR A 8 0.17 -15.84 8.16
C TYR A 8 -1.08 -16.60 8.60
N GLN A 9 -1.93 -15.99 9.44
CA GLN A 9 -3.21 -16.57 9.85
C GLN A 9 -4.18 -16.74 8.68
N LEU A 10 -4.17 -15.81 7.72
CA LEU A 10 -5.01 -15.88 6.52
C LEU A 10 -4.59 -17.05 5.62
N ILE A 11 -3.31 -17.16 5.28
CA ILE A 11 -2.82 -18.21 4.36
C ILE A 11 -2.80 -19.59 5.01
N ALA A 12 -2.69 -19.67 6.34
CA ALA A 12 -2.80 -20.93 7.08
C ALA A 12 -4.13 -21.67 6.80
N LYS A 13 -5.19 -20.95 6.45
CA LYS A 13 -6.54 -21.49 6.25
C LYS A 13 -6.94 -21.63 4.78
N ASN A 14 -6.04 -21.39 3.83
CA ASN A 14 -6.34 -21.48 2.40
C ASN A 14 -5.26 -22.27 1.62
N HIS A 15 -5.38 -22.30 0.30
CA HIS A 15 -4.49 -23.07 -0.59
C HIS A 15 -3.03 -22.58 -0.60
N LEU A 16 -2.73 -21.43 -0.02
CA LEU A 16 -1.38 -20.87 0.11
C LEU A 16 -0.67 -21.30 1.41
N SER A 17 -1.26 -22.17 2.22
CA SER A 17 -0.71 -22.60 3.51
C SER A 17 0.71 -23.16 3.43
N HIS A 18 1.07 -23.81 2.33
CA HIS A 18 2.42 -24.34 2.07
C HIS A 18 3.51 -23.26 2.07
N TRP A 19 3.18 -21.98 1.82
CA TRP A 19 4.16 -20.89 1.95
C TRP A 19 4.61 -20.63 3.38
N LEU A 20 3.91 -21.12 4.40
CA LEU A 20 4.34 -21.01 5.79
C LEU A 20 5.63 -21.82 6.08
N GLU A 21 6.01 -22.74 5.19
CA GLU A 21 7.26 -23.49 5.30
C GLU A 21 8.51 -22.62 5.05
N THR A 22 8.37 -21.54 4.26
CA THR A 22 9.51 -20.71 3.82
C THR A 22 9.36 -19.23 4.13
N LEU A 23 8.16 -18.67 3.96
CA LEU A 23 7.90 -17.24 4.04
C LEU A 23 8.25 -16.63 5.41
N PRO A 24 7.87 -17.22 6.57
CA PRO A 24 8.18 -16.62 7.87
C PRO A 24 9.70 -16.49 8.12
N ALA A 25 10.47 -17.50 7.70
CA ALA A 25 11.93 -17.48 7.84
C ALA A 25 12.58 -16.39 6.96
N GLN A 26 12.09 -16.23 5.72
CA GLN A 26 12.56 -15.20 4.79
C GLN A 26 12.25 -13.78 5.30
N ILE A 27 11.02 -13.55 5.78
CA ILE A 27 10.62 -12.25 6.35
C ILE A 27 11.43 -11.93 7.60
N ALA A 28 11.66 -12.90 8.48
CA ALA A 28 12.46 -12.69 9.68
C ALA A 28 13.94 -12.38 9.36
N ALA A 29 14.51 -12.99 8.32
CA ALA A 29 15.85 -12.67 7.84
C ALA A 29 15.91 -11.23 7.29
N TRP A 30 14.99 -10.88 6.38
CA TRP A 30 14.88 -9.54 5.80
C TRP A 30 14.71 -8.46 6.89
N GLN A 31 13.88 -8.72 7.89
CA GLN A 31 13.64 -7.80 9.01
C GLN A 31 14.91 -7.51 9.84
N ARG A 32 15.81 -8.48 9.99
CA ARG A 32 17.09 -8.28 10.70
C ARG A 32 18.10 -7.49 9.86
N GLU A 33 18.09 -7.67 8.55
CA GLU A 33 19.06 -7.07 7.64
C GLU A 33 18.70 -5.62 7.26
N GLN A 34 17.42 -5.28 7.21
CA GLN A 34 16.92 -3.99 6.68
C GLN A 34 16.88 -2.84 7.69
N GLN A 35 17.86 -2.77 8.61
CA GLN A 35 17.99 -1.67 9.57
C GLN A 35 18.64 -0.42 8.96
N HIS A 36 18.32 -0.08 7.71
CA HIS A 36 18.83 1.14 7.09
C HIS A 36 18.25 2.39 7.78
N GLY A 37 19.04 3.46 7.90
CA GLY A 37 18.67 4.66 8.67
C GLY A 37 17.34 5.31 8.27
N LEU A 38 16.96 5.23 6.99
CA LEU A 38 15.70 5.75 6.47
C LEU A 38 14.48 4.88 6.83
N PHE A 39 14.68 3.59 7.12
CA PHE A 39 13.59 2.70 7.50
C PHE A 39 12.86 3.17 8.75
N LYS A 40 13.60 3.70 9.74
CA LYS A 40 13.00 4.25 10.95
C LYS A 40 12.13 5.47 10.65
N GLN A 41 12.57 6.36 9.76
CA GLN A 41 11.79 7.52 9.33
C GLN A 41 10.49 7.09 8.63
N TRP A 42 10.57 6.14 7.71
CA TRP A 42 9.38 5.64 7.00
C TRP A 42 8.43 4.89 7.91
N SER A 43 8.95 4.01 8.78
CA SER A 43 8.13 3.30 9.76
C SER A 43 7.40 4.27 10.69
N ASN A 44 8.09 5.31 11.17
CA ASN A 44 7.47 6.35 12.00
C ASN A 44 6.38 7.10 11.22
N ALA A 45 6.63 7.43 9.95
CA ALA A 45 5.64 8.10 9.13
C ALA A 45 4.35 7.28 9.02
N VAL A 46 4.46 5.96 8.81
CA VAL A 46 3.30 5.05 8.79
C VAL A 46 2.63 4.96 10.16
N GLU A 47 3.40 4.84 11.25
CA GLU A 47 2.86 4.73 12.61
C GLU A 47 2.12 6.00 13.06
N PHE A 48 2.55 7.18 12.62
CA PHE A 48 1.91 8.45 12.96
C PHE A 48 0.75 8.84 12.05
N LEU A 49 0.52 8.11 10.95
CA LEU A 49 -0.67 8.30 10.14
C LEU A 49 -1.91 7.88 10.93
N PRO A 50 -3.00 8.66 10.86
CA PRO A 50 -4.23 8.30 11.55
C PRO A 50 -4.85 7.05 10.91
N GLU A 51 -5.24 6.08 11.74
CA GLU A 51 -6.09 4.99 11.28
C GLU A 51 -7.50 5.53 11.02
N MET A 52 -7.97 5.36 9.79
CA MET A 52 -9.23 5.92 9.34
C MET A 52 -9.98 4.89 8.51
N THR A 53 -11.28 4.73 8.77
CA THR A 53 -12.17 3.97 7.89
C THR A 53 -12.75 4.93 6.86
N PRO A 54 -12.55 4.70 5.55
CA PRO A 54 -13.14 5.56 4.53
C PRO A 54 -14.67 5.46 4.57
N TRP A 55 -15.34 6.61 4.49
CA TRP A 55 -16.79 6.66 4.30
C TRP A 55 -17.16 6.25 2.86
N ARG A 56 -16.37 6.71 1.91
CA ARG A 56 -16.43 6.28 0.51
C ARG A 56 -15.07 5.82 0.04
N LEU A 57 -15.07 4.72 -0.70
CA LEU A 57 -13.87 4.11 -1.25
C LEU A 57 -14.14 3.74 -2.71
N ASP A 58 -13.35 4.33 -3.63
CA ASP A 58 -13.30 3.93 -5.03
C ASP A 58 -11.99 3.16 -5.26
N LEU A 59 -12.14 1.89 -5.66
CA LEU A 59 -11.07 1.02 -6.15
C LEU A 59 -11.36 0.51 -7.57
N LEU A 60 -12.45 0.97 -8.19
CA LEU A 60 -12.90 0.55 -9.51
C LEU A 60 -12.33 1.47 -10.59
N HIS A 61 -12.35 2.78 -10.37
CA HIS A 61 -11.88 3.78 -11.34
C HIS A 61 -10.58 4.46 -10.92
N SER A 62 -10.31 4.50 -9.63
CA SER A 62 -9.10 5.10 -9.06
C SER A 62 -8.75 4.40 -7.74
N VAL A 63 -7.76 4.92 -7.01
CA VAL A 63 -7.57 4.61 -5.59
C VAL A 63 -7.90 5.87 -4.81
N THR A 64 -9.18 6.04 -4.49
CA THR A 64 -9.72 7.24 -3.83
C THR A 64 -10.45 6.89 -2.54
N ALA A 65 -10.10 7.56 -1.44
CA ALA A 65 -10.74 7.41 -0.14
C ALA A 65 -11.27 8.77 0.36
N GLU A 66 -12.51 8.81 0.82
CA GLU A 66 -13.17 10.04 1.31
C GLU A 66 -13.72 9.84 2.73
N SER A 67 -13.80 10.94 3.48
CA SER A 67 -14.48 11.00 4.77
C SER A 67 -15.89 11.57 4.62
N GLU A 68 -16.79 11.23 5.54
CA GLU A 68 -18.18 11.74 5.54
C GLU A 68 -18.21 13.27 5.67
N THR A 69 -17.37 13.79 6.56
CA THR A 69 -17.13 15.23 6.73
C THR A 69 -15.71 15.58 6.31
N PRO A 70 -15.49 16.74 5.68
CA PRO A 70 -14.14 17.18 5.32
C PRO A 70 -13.23 17.24 6.55
N LEU A 71 -12.00 16.79 6.39
CA LEU A 71 -10.98 16.92 7.42
C LEU A 71 -10.61 18.40 7.64
N SER A 72 -10.25 18.73 8.88
CA SER A 72 -9.70 20.06 9.18
C SER A 72 -8.37 20.28 8.44
N GLU A 73 -8.02 21.53 8.17
CA GLU A 73 -6.76 21.90 7.53
C GLU A 73 -5.53 21.33 8.28
N GLY A 74 -5.58 21.30 9.61
CA GLY A 74 -4.52 20.72 10.43
C GLY A 74 -4.35 19.21 10.23
N GLN A 75 -5.45 18.48 10.07
CA GLN A 75 -5.41 17.04 9.77
C GLN A 75 -4.88 16.78 8.36
N LEU A 76 -5.37 17.53 7.37
CA LEU A 76 -4.89 17.43 5.99
C LEU A 76 -3.39 17.69 5.89
N LYS A 77 -2.92 18.78 6.52
CA LYS A 77 -1.50 19.13 6.55
C LYS A 77 -0.64 18.05 7.24
N ARG A 78 -1.15 17.45 8.32
CA ARG A 78 -0.46 16.33 9.00
C ARG A 78 -0.34 15.13 8.06
N ILE A 79 -1.42 14.74 7.39
CA ILE A 79 -1.44 13.60 6.46
C ILE A 79 -0.49 13.88 5.28
N ASP A 80 -0.58 15.04 4.63
CA ASP A 80 0.31 15.43 3.53
C ASP A 80 1.79 15.40 3.95
N THR A 81 2.13 15.96 5.12
CA THR A 81 3.52 15.95 5.62
C THR A 81 4.04 14.52 5.83
N LEU A 82 3.23 13.64 6.42
CA LEU A 82 3.63 12.25 6.66
C LEU A 82 3.76 11.46 5.36
N LEU A 83 2.86 11.67 4.39
CA LEU A 83 2.93 11.03 3.08
C LEU A 83 4.14 11.52 2.27
N ARG A 84 4.52 12.80 2.38
CA ARG A 84 5.74 13.34 1.77
C ARG A 84 7.02 12.73 2.34
N ASN A 85 7.04 12.35 3.61
CA ASN A 85 8.19 11.65 4.20
C ASN A 85 8.41 10.24 3.60
N LEU A 86 7.41 9.70 2.90
CA LEU A 86 7.48 8.43 2.18
C LEU A 86 7.92 8.59 0.72
N MET A 87 8.27 9.80 0.28
CA MET A 87 8.83 10.00 -1.06
C MET A 87 10.16 9.22 -1.25
N PRO A 88 10.47 8.77 -2.47
CA PRO A 88 9.77 9.08 -3.73
C PRO A 88 8.56 8.15 -3.99
N TRP A 89 7.43 8.76 -4.35
CA TRP A 89 6.26 8.06 -4.87
C TRP A 89 6.37 7.89 -6.38
N ARG A 90 6.56 6.65 -6.83
CA ARG A 90 6.74 6.35 -8.25
C ARG A 90 5.48 5.86 -8.94
N LYS A 91 4.64 5.06 -8.29
CA LYS A 91 3.41 4.51 -8.91
C LYS A 91 2.17 5.05 -8.23
N GLY A 92 1.19 5.49 -9.02
CA GLY A 92 -0.07 6.05 -8.58
C GLY A 92 -0.91 6.49 -9.80
N PRO A 93 -1.76 7.52 -9.68
CA PRO A 93 -1.94 8.43 -8.54
C PRO A 93 -2.80 7.84 -7.40
N PHE A 94 -2.78 8.49 -6.23
CA PHE A 94 -3.69 8.21 -5.11
C PHE A 94 -4.40 9.48 -4.66
N SER A 95 -5.66 9.38 -4.22
CA SER A 95 -6.39 10.50 -3.62
C SER A 95 -6.94 10.07 -2.26
N LEU A 96 -6.33 10.57 -1.18
CA LEU A 96 -6.61 10.10 0.18
C LEU A 96 -7.10 11.26 1.05
N TYR A 97 -8.40 11.27 1.34
CA TYR A 97 -9.07 12.23 2.21
C TYR A 97 -8.82 13.69 1.80
N GLY A 98 -8.74 13.97 0.49
CA GLY A 98 -8.44 15.30 -0.05
C GLY A 98 -6.95 15.61 -0.23
N VAL A 99 -6.05 14.66 0.07
CA VAL A 99 -4.63 14.75 -0.27
C VAL A 99 -4.37 13.96 -1.54
N ASP A 100 -4.01 14.66 -2.62
CA ASP A 100 -3.67 14.06 -3.90
C ASP A 100 -2.16 13.78 -4.00
N ILE A 101 -1.82 12.50 -4.13
CA ILE A 101 -0.45 12.03 -4.33
C ILE A 101 -0.24 11.84 -5.83
N ASP A 102 0.29 12.87 -6.49
CA ASP A 102 0.77 12.74 -7.86
C ASP A 102 2.13 12.02 -7.87
N THR A 103 2.26 11.05 -8.76
CA THR A 103 3.37 10.11 -8.79
C THR A 103 4.05 10.12 -10.15
N GLU A 104 5.33 9.76 -10.20
CA GLU A 104 6.11 9.74 -11.44
C GLU A 104 5.41 8.98 -12.58
N TRP A 105 4.78 7.85 -12.28
CA TRP A 105 4.12 6.99 -13.25
C TRP A 105 2.61 7.02 -13.11
N ARG A 106 1.94 7.38 -14.21
CA ARG A 106 0.50 7.20 -14.47
C ARG A 106 0.17 5.72 -14.62
N SER A 107 0.10 5.04 -13.47
CA SER A 107 -0.15 3.61 -13.38
C SER A 107 -1.59 3.25 -13.74
N ASP A 108 -2.50 4.21 -13.55
CA ASP A 108 -3.88 4.20 -14.06
C ASP A 108 -3.91 4.00 -15.58
N TRP A 109 -3.11 4.75 -16.36
CA TRP A 109 -3.10 4.58 -17.82
C TRP A 109 -2.54 3.22 -18.27
N LYS A 110 -1.65 2.63 -17.48
CA LYS A 110 -1.21 1.25 -17.72
C LYS A 110 -2.35 0.27 -17.41
N TRP A 111 -3.04 0.48 -16.29
CA TRP A 111 -4.16 -0.36 -15.89
C TRP A 111 -5.29 -0.35 -16.91
N ASP A 112 -5.72 0.82 -17.38
CA ASP A 112 -6.78 0.97 -18.38
C ASP A 112 -6.47 0.24 -19.70
N ARG A 113 -5.18 0.16 -20.06
CA ARG A 113 -4.73 -0.59 -21.25
C ARG A 113 -4.69 -2.09 -21.01
N VAL A 114 -4.44 -2.54 -19.79
CA VAL A 114 -4.30 -3.97 -19.45
C VAL A 114 -5.67 -4.59 -19.15
N LEU A 115 -6.54 -3.88 -18.44
CA LEU A 115 -7.82 -4.37 -17.93
C LEU A 115 -8.69 -5.06 -19.01
N PRO A 116 -8.86 -4.54 -20.24
CA PRO A 116 -9.68 -5.18 -21.27
C PRO A 116 -9.14 -6.54 -21.75
N HIS A 117 -7.86 -6.83 -21.47
CA HIS A 117 -7.20 -8.07 -21.88
C HIS A 117 -7.11 -9.10 -20.75
N LEU A 118 -7.54 -8.76 -19.54
CA LEU A 118 -7.55 -9.68 -18.42
C LEU A 118 -8.80 -10.57 -18.47
N SER A 119 -8.63 -11.82 -18.03
CA SER A 119 -9.78 -12.65 -17.70
C SER A 119 -10.56 -12.03 -16.53
N ASP A 120 -11.86 -12.29 -16.48
CA ASP A 120 -12.73 -11.77 -15.42
C ASP A 120 -12.14 -12.00 -14.02
N LEU A 121 -11.94 -10.89 -13.30
CA LEU A 121 -11.32 -10.82 -11.97
C LEU A 121 -12.35 -10.98 -10.83
N THR A 122 -13.65 -11.00 -11.13
CA THR A 122 -14.72 -11.03 -10.11
C THR A 122 -14.88 -12.39 -9.41
N ALA A 123 -14.33 -13.47 -9.97
CA ALA A 123 -14.51 -14.84 -9.50
C ALA A 123 -13.72 -15.22 -8.23
N GLY A 124 -13.43 -14.28 -7.32
CA GLY A 124 -12.68 -14.56 -6.08
C GLY A 124 -11.26 -15.08 -6.33
N ARG A 125 -10.64 -14.65 -7.43
CA ARG A 125 -9.30 -15.12 -7.83
C ARG A 125 -8.24 -14.63 -6.85
N SER A 126 -7.34 -15.52 -6.47
CA SER A 126 -6.08 -15.14 -5.83
C SER A 126 -5.08 -14.67 -6.88
N LEU A 127 -4.56 -13.45 -6.72
CA LEU A 127 -3.64 -12.82 -7.65
C LEU A 127 -2.27 -12.63 -6.99
N MET A 128 -1.21 -12.74 -7.78
CA MET A 128 0.16 -12.43 -7.37
C MET A 128 0.73 -11.34 -8.29
N SER A 129 1.30 -10.30 -7.71
CA SER A 129 1.96 -9.22 -8.44
C SER A 129 3.45 -9.21 -8.13
N ALA A 130 4.27 -9.41 -9.16
CA ALA A 130 5.71 -9.26 -9.05
C ALA A 130 6.06 -7.75 -9.05
N ALA A 131 6.77 -7.29 -8.02
CA ALA A 131 7.23 -5.90 -7.86
C ALA A 131 6.11 -4.84 -7.76
N ALA A 132 5.19 -5.00 -6.81
CA ALA A 132 4.08 -4.07 -6.54
C ALA A 132 4.48 -2.75 -5.83
N ALA A 133 5.76 -2.43 -5.72
CA ALA A 133 6.23 -1.26 -4.97
C ALA A 133 5.73 0.07 -5.57
N ALA A 134 5.08 0.90 -4.75
CA ALA A 134 4.68 2.27 -5.08
C ALA A 134 5.73 3.31 -4.64
N ILE A 135 6.41 3.02 -3.53
CA ILE A 135 7.56 3.76 -3.00
C ILE A 135 8.80 2.93 -3.28
N THR A 136 9.88 3.57 -3.73
CA THR A 136 11.17 2.91 -3.95
C THR A 136 12.25 3.59 -3.14
N CYS A 137 13.07 2.82 -2.43
CA CYS A 137 14.33 3.34 -1.89
C CYS A 137 15.20 3.81 -3.06
N GLY A 138 15.65 5.07 -3.04
CA GLY A 138 16.75 5.48 -3.91
C GLY A 138 17.99 4.64 -3.60
N GLY A 139 18.66 4.15 -4.64
CA GLY A 139 19.88 3.35 -4.53
C GLY A 139 21.06 4.14 -3.98
#